data_AF-A0A9E4CUZ1-F1
#
_entry.id   AF-A0A9E4CUZ1-F1
#
_cell.length_a   1.000
_cell.length_b   1.000
_cell.length_c   1.000
_cell.angle_alpha   90.00
_cell.angle_beta   90.00
_cell.angle_gamma   90.00
#
_symmetry.space_group_name_H-M   'P 1'
#
loop_
_entity.id
_entity.type
_entity.pdbx_description
1 polymer ?
#
loop_
_entity_poly.entity_id
_entity_poly.type
_entity_poly.pdbx_seq_one_letter_code
_entity_poly.pdbx_strand_id
1 'polypeptide(L)'
;MSLLARLRRLLARRPWLYWAAVGAVALLIGLQVQAALAAVDHARRDWGTPVTVWVATAPAGRGDPILAEAREYPVAMVPAGALTGAPGGPAARAVETGEILLASAVGAGADVDPAAVVVAVPSSAAPRLVVGDLVTLFGNGAAVCDGTVTATGGDTTEVAVSPSCVATLAGHLLAGTVVVARHA
;
A
#
# COMPACT_ATOMS: atom_id res chain seq x y z
N MET A 1 -28.82 -38.25 -25.32
CA MET A 1 -30.19 -38.43 -24.76
C MET A 1 -30.41 -39.75 -24.00
N SER A 2 -29.54 -40.77 -24.07
CA SER A 2 -29.73 -42.07 -23.41
C SER A 2 -29.44 -42.10 -21.90
N LEU A 3 -28.64 -41.14 -21.39
CA LEU A 3 -28.26 -41.06 -19.97
C LEU A 3 -29.43 -40.68 -19.06
N LEU A 4 -30.22 -39.66 -19.42
CA LEU A 4 -31.39 -39.23 -18.65
C LEU A 4 -32.44 -40.34 -18.53
N ALA A 5 -32.68 -41.09 -19.61
CA ALA A 5 -33.62 -42.22 -19.61
C ALA A 5 -33.15 -43.38 -18.72
N ARG A 6 -31.85 -43.68 -18.71
CA ARG A 6 -31.25 -44.71 -17.83
C ARG A 6 -31.26 -44.26 -16.37
N LEU A 7 -30.95 -43.00 -16.10
CA LEU A 7 -30.96 -42.41 -14.75
C LEU A 7 -32.37 -42.46 -14.14
N ARG A 8 -33.40 -42.10 -14.93
CA ARG A 8 -34.81 -42.17 -14.50
C ARG A 8 -35.26 -43.60 -14.19
N ARG A 9 -34.82 -44.60 -14.97
CA ARG A 9 -35.12 -46.02 -14.71
C ARG A 9 -34.46 -46.55 -13.43
N LEU A 10 -33.24 -46.12 -13.14
CA LEU A 10 -32.51 -46.49 -11.93
C LEU A 10 -33.12 -45.84 -10.67
N LEU A 11 -33.49 -44.56 -10.75
CA LEU A 11 -34.20 -43.86 -9.66
C LEU A 11 -35.57 -44.51 -9.34
N ALA A 12 -36.32 -44.91 -10.37
CA ALA A 12 -37.65 -45.52 -10.18
C ALA A 12 -37.61 -46.90 -9.50
N ARG A 13 -36.51 -47.66 -9.63
CA ARG A 13 -36.37 -49.01 -9.02
C ARG A 13 -35.77 -48.99 -7.62
N ARG A 14 -35.15 -47.88 -7.21
CA ARG A 14 -34.39 -47.78 -5.96
C ARG A 14 -34.69 -46.43 -5.29
N PRO A 15 -35.82 -46.30 -4.57
CA PRO A 15 -36.23 -45.04 -3.95
C PRO A 15 -35.19 -44.49 -2.96
N TRP A 16 -34.35 -45.36 -2.38
CA TRP A 16 -33.24 -44.94 -1.51
C TRP A 16 -32.19 -44.08 -2.22
N LEU A 17 -31.99 -44.23 -3.55
CA LEU A 17 -31.05 -43.39 -4.31
C LEU A 17 -31.53 -41.94 -4.43
N TYR A 18 -32.84 -41.73 -4.55
CA TYR A 18 -33.43 -40.40 -4.54
C TYR A 18 -33.19 -39.72 -3.20
N TRP A 19 -33.47 -40.42 -2.09
CA TRP A 19 -33.21 -39.90 -0.75
C TRP A 19 -31.72 -39.70 -0.47
N ALA A 20 -30.84 -40.54 -0.99
CA ALA A 20 -29.40 -40.35 -0.92
C ALA A 20 -28.95 -39.08 -1.64
N ALA A 21 -29.50 -38.80 -2.83
CA ALA A 21 -29.21 -37.57 -3.56
C ALA A 21 -29.70 -36.32 -2.81
N VAL A 22 -30.92 -36.36 -2.25
CA VAL A 22 -31.46 -35.28 -1.41
C VAL A 22 -30.57 -35.07 -0.17
N GLY A 23 -30.17 -36.14 0.51
CA GLY A 23 -29.27 -36.08 1.66
C GLY A 23 -27.90 -35.51 1.30
N ALA A 24 -27.35 -35.88 0.14
CA ALA A 24 -26.08 -35.34 -0.35
C ALA A 24 -26.17 -33.82 -0.63
N VAL A 25 -27.25 -33.36 -1.27
CA VAL A 25 -27.47 -31.92 -1.52
C VAL A 25 -27.65 -31.17 -0.20
N ALA A 26 -28.44 -31.70 0.73
CA ALA A 26 -28.65 -31.10 2.05
C ALA A 26 -27.33 -31.01 2.84
N LEU A 27 -26.49 -32.05 2.80
CA LEU A 27 -25.17 -32.06 3.43
C LEU A 27 -24.24 -31.02 2.81
N LEU A 28 -24.20 -30.91 1.48
CA LEU A 28 -23.40 -29.90 0.79
C LEU A 28 -23.82 -28.48 1.16
N ILE A 29 -25.12 -28.20 1.19
CA ILE A 29 -25.66 -26.91 1.64
C ILE A 29 -25.27 -26.66 3.10
N GLY A 30 -25.44 -27.65 3.97
CA GLY A 30 -25.06 -27.55 5.38
C GLY A 30 -23.59 -27.22 5.58
N LEU A 31 -22.68 -27.87 4.85
CA LEU A 31 -21.25 -27.59 4.89
C LEU A 31 -20.92 -26.17 4.43
N GLN A 32 -21.56 -25.68 3.35
CA GLN A 32 -21.34 -24.33 2.85
C GLN A 32 -21.84 -23.26 3.84
N VAL A 33 -23.00 -23.49 4.46
CA VAL A 33 -23.52 -22.60 5.51
C VAL A 33 -22.59 -22.57 6.72
N GLN A 34 -22.10 -23.73 7.17
CA GLN A 34 -21.16 -23.80 8.29
C GLN A 34 -19.83 -23.11 7.98
N ALA A 35 -19.30 -23.28 6.77
CA ALA A 35 -18.09 -22.57 6.34
C ALA A 35 -18.30 -21.05 6.34
N ALA A 36 -19.45 -20.57 5.86
CA ALA A 36 -19.78 -19.14 5.87
C ALA A 36 -19.92 -18.59 7.30
N LEU A 37 -20.57 -19.32 8.20
CA LEU A 37 -20.68 -18.93 9.61
C LEU A 37 -19.30 -18.87 10.28
N ALA A 38 -18.46 -19.87 10.07
CA ALA A 38 -17.10 -19.90 10.60
C ALA A 38 -16.25 -18.71 10.11
N ALA A 39 -16.44 -18.29 8.86
CA ALA A 39 -15.77 -17.11 8.30
C ALA A 39 -16.25 -15.82 8.97
N VAL A 40 -17.56 -15.68 9.21
CA VAL A 40 -18.13 -14.52 9.93
C VAL A 40 -17.62 -14.48 11.37
N ASP A 41 -17.57 -15.62 12.06
CA ASP A 41 -17.04 -15.69 13.43
C ASP A 41 -15.54 -15.41 13.49
N HIS A 42 -14.78 -15.79 12.45
CA HIS A 42 -13.38 -15.41 12.34
C HIS A 42 -13.22 -13.90 12.17
N ALA A 43 -13.92 -13.30 11.22
CA ALA A 43 -13.91 -11.85 11.02
C ALA A 43 -14.35 -11.11 12.29
N ARG A 44 -15.37 -11.61 13.00
CA ARG A 44 -15.85 -11.02 14.26
C ARG A 44 -14.80 -11.10 15.38
N ARG A 45 -14.02 -12.19 15.45
CA ARG A 45 -12.90 -12.32 16.39
C ARG A 45 -11.78 -11.34 16.05
N ASP A 46 -11.49 -11.15 14.77
CA ASP A 46 -10.44 -10.22 14.33
C ASP A 46 -10.84 -8.77 14.61
N TRP A 47 -12.13 -8.41 14.46
CA TRP A 47 -12.66 -7.12 14.88
C TRP A 47 -12.54 -6.87 16.40
N GLY A 48 -12.43 -7.93 17.19
CA GLY A 48 -12.26 -7.84 18.64
C GLY A 48 -10.81 -7.87 19.10
N THR A 49 -9.85 -8.07 18.20
CA THR A 49 -8.43 -8.20 18.58
C THR A 49 -7.80 -6.80 18.61
N PRO A 50 -7.48 -6.25 19.79
CA PRO A 50 -6.85 -4.95 19.89
C PRO A 50 -5.39 -5.03 19.47
N VAL A 51 -4.92 -4.00 18.78
CA VAL A 51 -3.51 -3.77 18.51
C VAL A 51 -3.18 -2.33 18.88
N THR A 52 -2.03 -2.14 19.53
CA THR A 52 -1.52 -0.82 19.86
C THR A 52 -0.89 -0.19 18.62
N VAL A 53 -1.36 1.00 18.27
CA VAL A 53 -0.83 1.82 17.18
C VAL A 53 -0.53 3.23 17.66
N TRP A 54 0.35 3.94 16.96
CA TRP A 54 0.69 5.32 17.29
C TRP A 54 -0.13 6.30 16.47
N VAL A 55 -0.72 7.28 17.14
CA VAL A 55 -1.59 8.30 16.54
C VAL A 55 -1.00 9.67 16.80
N ALA A 56 -0.93 10.52 15.77
CA ALA A 56 -0.44 11.88 15.89
C ALA A 56 -1.35 12.73 16.80
N THR A 57 -0.76 13.42 17.78
CA THR A 57 -1.49 14.29 18.72
C THR A 57 -1.48 15.76 18.30
N ALA A 58 -0.60 16.13 17.37
CA ALA A 58 -0.46 17.46 16.79
C ALA A 58 -0.07 17.33 15.31
N PRO A 59 -0.32 18.36 14.47
CA PRO A 59 0.16 18.34 13.10
C PRO A 59 1.68 18.46 13.10
N ALA A 60 2.33 17.73 12.18
CA ALA A 60 3.77 17.78 11.98
C ALA A 60 4.05 17.94 10.48
N GLY A 61 4.86 18.94 10.13
CA GLY A 61 5.39 19.08 8.79
C GLY A 61 6.53 18.11 8.53
N ARG A 62 6.95 18.00 7.27
CA ARG A 62 8.14 17.20 6.93
C ARG A 62 9.36 17.74 7.69
N GLY A 63 10.12 16.85 8.31
CA GLY A 63 11.30 17.18 9.11
C GLY A 63 11.00 17.51 10.58
N ASP A 64 9.73 17.79 10.91
CA ASP A 64 9.34 18.13 12.27
C ASP A 64 9.35 16.90 13.19
N PRO A 65 9.60 17.10 14.51
CA PRO A 65 9.42 16.04 15.48
C PRO A 65 7.96 15.59 15.54
N ILE A 66 7.74 14.27 15.53
CA ILE A 66 6.39 13.71 15.63
C ILE A 66 5.97 13.63 17.10
N LEU A 67 4.87 14.30 17.43
CA LEU A 67 4.17 14.12 18.70
C LEU A 67 3.05 13.10 18.50
N ALA A 68 3.14 11.98 19.20
CA ALA A 68 2.19 10.89 19.06
C ALA A 68 1.96 10.15 20.37
N GLU A 69 0.82 9.48 20.45
CA GLU A 69 0.44 8.64 21.58
C GLU A 69 0.02 7.25 21.12
N ALA A 70 0.29 6.26 21.97
CA ALA A 70 -0.17 4.90 21.75
C ALA A 70 -1.67 4.79 22.05
N ARG A 71 -2.44 4.30 21.08
CA ARG A 71 -3.87 3.99 21.22
C ARG A 71 -4.15 2.57 20.77
N GLU A 72 -5.09 1.91 21.43
CA GLU A 72 -5.58 0.61 21.00
C GLU A 72 -6.69 0.76 19.97
N TYR A 73 -6.53 0.07 18.85
CA TYR A 73 -7.55 -0.06 17.82
C TYR A 73 -7.78 -1.53 17.50
N PRO A 74 -9.01 -1.92 17.10
CA PRO A 74 -9.22 -3.20 16.43
C PRO A 74 -8.29 -3.35 15.23
N VAL A 75 -7.61 -4.49 15.08
CA VAL A 75 -6.71 -4.72 13.93
C VAL A 75 -7.41 -4.50 12.58
N ALA A 76 -8.72 -4.78 12.51
CA ALA A 76 -9.54 -4.54 11.32
C ALA A 76 -9.69 -3.05 10.93
N MET A 77 -9.49 -2.13 11.88
CA MET A 77 -9.54 -0.67 11.65
C MET A 77 -8.17 -0.06 11.37
N VAL A 78 -7.10 -0.84 11.57
CA VAL A 78 -5.72 -0.35 11.44
C VAL A 78 -5.26 -0.45 9.99
N PRO A 79 -4.80 0.65 9.37
CA PRO A 79 -4.27 0.60 8.02
C PRO A 79 -3.00 -0.27 7.95
N ALA A 80 -2.80 -0.92 6.79
CA ALA A 80 -1.60 -1.70 6.54
C ALA A 80 -0.35 -0.81 6.66
N GLY A 81 0.66 -1.28 7.39
CA GLY A 81 1.91 -0.54 7.62
C GLY A 81 1.85 0.47 8.77
N ALA A 82 0.81 0.44 9.62
CA ALA A 82 0.77 1.22 10.85
C ALA A 82 1.93 0.86 11.79
N LEU A 83 2.46 1.88 12.48
CA LEU A 83 3.50 1.71 13.49
C LEU A 83 2.92 1.13 14.77
N THR A 84 3.48 -0.01 15.19
CA THR A 84 3.18 -0.67 16.47
C THR A 84 4.19 -0.31 17.56
N GLY A 85 5.32 0.29 17.20
CA GLY A 85 6.33 0.84 18.12
C GLY A 85 6.41 2.36 18.04
N ALA A 86 7.02 2.98 19.06
CA ALA A 86 7.16 4.44 19.13
C ALA A 86 7.89 4.99 17.89
N PRO A 87 7.46 6.14 17.35
CA PRO A 87 8.13 6.76 16.20
C PRO A 87 9.57 7.16 16.60
N GLY A 88 10.55 6.66 15.85
CA GLY A 88 11.98 6.84 16.16
C GLY A 88 12.66 8.00 15.41
N GLY A 89 11.91 8.82 14.67
CA GLY A 89 12.47 9.86 13.81
C GLY A 89 11.48 10.98 13.50
N PRO A 90 11.91 12.01 12.75
CA PRO A 90 11.04 13.10 12.32
C PRO A 90 10.00 12.62 11.31
N ALA A 91 9.05 13.49 10.98
CA ALA A 91 8.06 13.19 9.96
C ALA A 91 8.68 13.22 8.55
N ALA A 92 8.49 12.14 7.79
CA ALA A 92 8.95 12.07 6.40
C ALA A 92 8.04 12.86 5.44
N ARG A 93 6.79 13.13 5.86
CA ARG A 93 5.78 13.92 5.15
C ARG A 93 4.94 14.68 6.17
N ALA A 94 4.06 15.56 5.68
CA ALA A 94 3.04 16.16 6.53
C ALA A 94 2.13 15.08 7.13
N VAL A 95 1.85 15.21 8.43
CA VAL A 95 0.96 14.37 9.21
C VAL A 95 -0.04 15.26 9.93
N GLU A 96 -1.30 14.87 9.90
CA GLU A 96 -2.38 15.61 10.55
C GLU A 96 -2.69 15.07 11.95
N THR A 97 -3.29 15.91 12.80
CA THR A 97 -3.76 15.48 14.12
C THR A 97 -4.80 14.35 14.00
N GLY A 98 -4.62 13.29 14.79
CA GLY A 98 -5.51 12.13 14.81
C GLY A 98 -5.21 11.09 13.72
N GLU A 99 -4.20 11.32 12.88
CA GLU A 99 -3.77 10.36 11.87
C GLU A 99 -3.01 9.17 12.51
N ILE A 100 -3.31 7.94 12.08
CA ILE A 100 -2.55 6.75 12.47
C ILE A 100 -1.22 6.78 11.72
N LEU A 101 -0.11 6.78 12.48
CA LEU A 101 1.22 6.84 11.90
C LEU A 101 1.55 5.54 11.17
N LEU A 102 1.94 5.69 9.90
CA LEU A 102 2.49 4.61 9.10
C LEU A 102 4.01 4.62 9.19
N ALA A 103 4.65 3.48 8.95
CA ALA A 103 6.11 3.40 8.88
C ALA A 103 6.68 4.34 7.80
N SER A 104 5.93 4.60 6.71
CA SER A 104 6.30 5.55 5.67
C SER A 104 6.18 7.02 6.07
N ALA A 105 5.49 7.32 7.18
CA ALA A 105 5.35 8.69 7.68
C ALA A 105 6.52 9.11 8.58
N VAL A 106 7.40 8.16 8.97
CA VAL A 106 8.47 8.38 9.94
C VAL A 106 9.82 8.09 9.29
N GLY A 107 10.75 9.03 9.44
CA GLY A 107 12.09 8.92 8.90
C GLY A 107 12.65 10.28 8.56
N ALA A 108 13.96 10.33 8.31
CA ALA A 108 14.57 11.51 7.74
C ALA A 108 13.92 11.77 6.37
N GLY A 109 12.98 12.72 6.31
CA GLY A 109 12.66 13.36 5.05
C GLY A 109 13.94 13.97 4.50
N ALA A 110 14.10 13.97 3.19
CA ALA A 110 15.17 14.74 2.58
C ALA A 110 15.03 16.21 3.02
N ASP A 111 16.12 16.80 3.53
CA ASP A 111 16.20 18.24 3.78
C ASP A 111 16.13 18.93 2.42
N VAL A 112 14.98 19.53 2.13
CA VAL A 112 14.61 20.04 0.81
C VAL A 112 14.22 21.49 0.99
N ASP A 113 14.77 22.35 0.14
CA ASP A 113 14.39 23.75 0.07
C ASP A 113 12.85 23.87 -0.02
N PRO A 114 12.18 24.61 0.88
CA PRO A 114 10.73 24.77 0.85
C PRO A 114 10.21 25.41 -0.46
N ALA A 115 11.07 26.10 -1.22
CA ALA A 115 10.74 26.60 -2.55
C ALA A 115 10.86 25.55 -3.66
N ALA A 116 11.42 24.36 -3.39
CA ALA A 116 11.61 23.32 -4.39
C ALA A 116 10.28 22.72 -4.87
N VAL A 117 10.28 22.29 -6.12
CA VAL A 117 9.16 21.60 -6.75
C VAL A 117 9.47 20.11 -6.80
N VAL A 118 8.54 19.29 -6.31
CA VAL A 118 8.66 17.83 -6.34
C VAL A 118 8.14 17.30 -7.66
N VAL A 119 8.97 16.50 -8.34
CA VAL A 119 8.65 15.91 -9.64
C VAL A 119 8.83 14.40 -9.58
N ALA A 120 7.84 13.66 -10.07
CA ALA A 120 7.92 12.21 -10.19
C ALA A 120 8.72 11.81 -11.44
N VAL A 121 9.81 11.07 -11.24
CA VAL A 121 10.69 10.57 -12.29
C VAL A 121 10.59 9.04 -12.34
N PRO A 122 10.50 8.40 -13.52
CA PRO A 122 10.50 6.94 -13.63
C PRO A 122 11.77 6.32 -13.02
N SER A 123 11.62 5.28 -12.21
CA SER A 123 12.73 4.60 -11.54
C SER A 123 13.41 3.52 -12.39
N SER A 124 12.90 3.27 -13.61
CA SER A 124 13.27 2.13 -14.47
C SER A 124 14.73 2.12 -14.97
N ALA A 125 15.48 3.21 -14.78
CA ALA A 125 16.88 3.34 -15.20
C ALA A 125 17.81 3.94 -14.12
N ALA A 126 17.35 4.08 -12.89
CA ALA A 126 18.13 4.69 -11.81
C ALA A 126 18.90 3.63 -10.97
N PRO A 127 20.06 3.98 -10.39
CA PRO A 127 20.65 3.19 -9.30
C PRO A 127 19.66 3.09 -8.12
N ARG A 128 19.91 2.20 -7.15
CA ARG A 128 19.08 2.19 -5.93
C ARG A 128 19.22 3.53 -5.21
N LEU A 129 18.17 4.33 -5.28
CA LEU A 129 18.06 5.64 -4.64
C LEU A 129 17.46 5.47 -3.25
N VAL A 130 17.93 6.30 -2.32
CA VAL A 130 17.41 6.43 -0.96
C VAL A 130 16.94 7.87 -0.76
N VAL A 131 15.92 8.06 0.08
CA VAL A 131 15.48 9.40 0.48
C VAL A 131 16.66 10.17 1.07
N GLY A 132 16.87 11.39 0.58
CA GLY A 132 18.02 12.25 0.92
C GLY A 132 19.18 12.17 -0.06
N ASP A 133 19.20 11.23 -1.00
CA ASP A 133 20.25 11.16 -2.02
C ASP A 133 20.25 12.42 -2.91
N LEU A 134 21.44 12.99 -3.10
CA LEU A 134 21.69 14.02 -4.11
C LEU A 134 21.82 13.37 -5.48
N VAL A 135 21.06 13.89 -6.44
CA VAL A 135 20.98 13.34 -7.80
C VAL A 135 21.12 14.42 -8.86
N THR A 136 21.67 14.04 -9.99
CA THR A 136 21.63 14.83 -11.23
C THR A 136 20.68 14.16 -12.21
N LEU A 137 19.74 14.93 -12.73
CA LEU A 137 18.78 14.56 -13.75
C LEU A 137 19.37 14.88 -15.13
N PHE A 138 19.41 13.87 -16.00
CA PHE A 138 19.86 13.98 -17.37
C PHE A 138 18.68 13.87 -18.32
N GLY A 139 18.72 14.62 -19.42
CA GLY A 139 17.76 14.57 -20.51
C GLY A 139 18.50 14.62 -21.84
N ASN A 140 18.20 13.70 -22.76
CA ASN A 140 18.90 13.59 -24.05
C ASN A 140 20.44 13.54 -23.94
N GLY A 141 20.96 12.91 -22.87
CA GLY A 141 22.40 12.76 -22.65
C GLY A 141 23.11 14.01 -22.08
N ALA A 142 22.40 15.08 -21.77
CA ALA A 142 22.94 16.26 -21.11
C ALA A 142 22.40 16.40 -19.68
N ALA A 143 23.21 16.92 -18.76
CA ALA A 143 22.73 17.27 -17.42
C ALA A 143 21.73 18.42 -17.53
N VAL A 144 20.54 18.22 -16.95
CA VAL A 144 19.44 19.19 -16.99
C VAL A 144 19.39 19.93 -15.67
N CYS A 145 19.31 19.19 -14.56
CA CYS A 145 19.19 19.78 -13.22
C CYS A 145 19.72 18.86 -12.13
N ASP A 146 20.09 19.44 -11.01
CA ASP A 146 20.30 18.71 -9.77
C ASP A 146 19.04 18.69 -8.92
N GLY A 147 18.94 17.71 -8.03
CA GLY A 147 17.84 17.58 -7.10
C GLY A 147 18.14 16.62 -5.96
N THR A 148 17.17 16.48 -5.07
CA THR A 148 17.26 15.59 -3.91
C THR A 148 16.09 14.62 -3.91
N VAL A 149 16.35 13.34 -3.69
CA VAL A 149 15.30 12.31 -3.65
C VAL A 149 14.45 12.49 -2.41
N THR A 150 13.16 12.73 -2.57
CA THR A 150 12.23 13.00 -1.46
C THR A 150 11.37 11.80 -1.07
N ALA A 151 11.10 10.91 -2.02
CA ALA A 151 10.40 9.66 -1.80
C ALA A 151 10.71 8.67 -2.92
N THR A 152 10.66 7.38 -2.60
CA THR A 152 10.83 6.27 -3.55
C THR A 152 9.65 5.31 -3.39
N GLY A 153 8.96 4.95 -4.47
CA GLY A 153 7.83 4.03 -4.40
C GLY A 153 7.39 3.49 -5.76
N GLY A 154 7.22 2.17 -5.85
CA GLY A 154 6.81 1.51 -7.09
C GLY A 154 7.78 1.79 -8.24
N ASP A 155 7.23 2.25 -9.37
CA ASP A 155 7.97 2.54 -10.61
C ASP A 155 8.40 4.02 -10.73
N THR A 156 8.26 4.81 -9.66
CA THR A 156 8.63 6.23 -9.65
C THR A 156 9.48 6.61 -8.43
N THR A 157 10.28 7.65 -8.61
CA THR A 157 11.03 8.33 -7.57
C THR A 157 10.68 9.81 -7.61
N GLU A 158 10.29 10.36 -6.47
CA GLU A 158 10.03 11.79 -6.33
C GLU A 158 11.35 12.50 -6.05
N VAL A 159 11.67 13.48 -6.89
CA VAL A 159 12.88 14.30 -6.77
C VAL A 159 12.46 15.75 -6.63
N ALA A 160 12.94 16.42 -5.59
CA ALA A 160 12.80 17.85 -5.43
C ALA A 160 13.86 18.57 -6.27
N VAL A 161 13.41 19.52 -7.09
CA VAL A 161 14.25 20.32 -7.98
C VAL A 161 13.94 21.80 -7.82
N SER A 162 14.86 22.66 -8.27
CA SER A 162 14.64 24.11 -8.26
C SER A 162 13.46 24.51 -9.17
N PRO A 163 12.64 25.52 -8.80
CA PRO A 163 11.54 26.02 -9.64
C PRO A 163 11.95 26.42 -11.06
N SER A 164 13.14 26.98 -11.23
CA SER A 164 13.67 27.42 -12.53
C SER A 164 13.94 26.26 -13.49
N CYS A 165 14.12 25.05 -12.95
CA CYS A 165 14.39 23.83 -13.71
C CYS A 165 13.13 23.16 -14.26
N VAL A 166 11.98 23.33 -13.59
CA VAL A 166 10.79 22.48 -13.77
C VAL A 166 10.29 22.46 -15.21
N ALA A 167 10.24 23.62 -15.88
CA ALA A 167 9.76 23.71 -17.25
C ALA A 167 10.62 22.90 -18.23
N THR A 168 11.95 22.96 -18.09
CA THR A 168 12.89 22.20 -18.92
C THR A 168 12.78 20.70 -18.63
N LEU A 169 12.72 20.33 -17.35
CA LEU A 169 12.58 18.93 -16.93
C LEU A 169 11.26 18.31 -17.42
N ALA A 170 10.16 19.05 -17.37
CA ALA A 170 8.86 18.59 -17.85
C ALA A 170 8.88 18.20 -19.34
N GLY A 171 9.61 18.95 -20.17
CA GLY A 171 9.80 18.62 -21.59
C GLY A 171 10.49 17.25 -21.78
N HIS A 172 11.53 16.97 -21.00
CA HIS A 172 12.25 15.70 -21.06
C HIS A 172 11.45 14.52 -20.50
N LEU A 173 10.64 14.75 -19.45
CA LEU A 173 9.75 13.74 -18.87
C LEU A 173 8.67 13.31 -19.87
N LEU A 174 8.04 14.26 -20.56
CA LEU A 174 7.06 13.97 -21.61
C LEU A 174 7.67 13.18 -22.77
N ALA A 175 8.93 13.43 -23.09
CA ALA A 175 9.68 12.68 -24.10
C ALA A 175 10.16 11.29 -23.61
N GLY A 176 10.06 11.00 -22.31
CA GLY A 176 10.56 9.74 -21.72
C GLY A 176 12.08 9.61 -21.74
N THR A 177 12.81 10.73 -21.71
CA THR A 177 14.26 10.77 -21.92
C THR A 177 15.06 11.01 -20.64
N VAL A 178 14.38 11.04 -19.49
CA VAL A 178 15.01 11.36 -18.20
C VAL A 178 15.74 10.17 -17.62
N VAL A 179 16.99 10.39 -17.23
CA VAL A 179 17.81 9.43 -16.49
C VAL A 179 18.29 10.09 -15.21
N VAL A 180 18.29 9.34 -14.10
CA VAL A 180 18.73 9.83 -12.79
C VAL A 180 20.10 9.24 -12.46
N ALA A 181 21.07 10.09 -12.14
CA ALA A 181 22.37 9.67 -11.63
C ALA A 181 22.54 10.13 -10.18
N ARG A 182 23.00 9.23 -9.30
CA ARG A 182 23.31 9.56 -7.90
C ARG A 182 24.74 10.05 -7.76
N HIS A 183 24.96 11.07 -6.93
CA HIS A 183 26.32 11.45 -6.52
C HIS A 183 26.93 10.34 -5.65
N ALA A 184 28.23 10.09 -5.80
CA ALA A 184 28.93 9.01 -5.08
C ALA A 184 29.45 9.48 -3.72
#